data_AF-A0A0F9IQW7-F1
#
_entry.id   AF-A0A0F9IQW7-F1
#
_cell.length_a   1.000
_cell.length_b   1.000
_cell.length_c   1.000
_cell.angle_alpha   90.00
_cell.angle_beta   90.00
_cell.angle_gamma   90.00
#
_symmetry.space_group_name_H-M   'P 1'
#
loop_
_entity.id
_entity.type
_entity.pdbx_description
1 polymer ?
#
loop_
_entity_poly.entity_id
_entity_poly.type
_entity_poly.pdbx_seq_one_letter_code
_entity_poly.pdbx_strand_id
1 'polypeptide(L)'
;FFQAGQFQQAALALTTTQIDLDLVSVGATTTNGLDAVISWHPLNTLSTELGYSYTRIDYDLPVGTTPSIGFDSTNRQLFAKANYTPLKNHNIFATLRVENSDAYNTDSYTTLDLTWNYQINPKWSTALSGKNLFAGSHIEYGNTRETYTIPNYIDECITFTIKATF
;
A
#
# COMPACT_ATOMS: atom_id res chain seq x y z
N PHE A 1 26.54 27.80 14.10
CA PHE A 1 26.69 28.94 15.03
C PHE A 1 25.58 28.90 16.07
N PHE A 2 25.81 28.28 17.22
CA PHE A 2 24.96 28.48 18.40
C PHE A 2 25.40 29.78 19.04
N GLN A 3 24.60 30.84 18.92
CA GLN A 3 24.90 32.11 19.57
C GLN A 3 24.67 31.98 21.08
N ALA A 4 25.72 32.16 21.86
CA ALA A 4 25.63 32.31 23.31
C ALA A 4 24.81 33.57 23.62
N GLY A 5 23.63 33.41 24.24
CA GLY A 5 22.83 34.56 24.69
C GLY A 5 21.32 34.35 24.80
N GLN A 6 20.75 33.34 24.14
CA GLN A 6 19.30 33.09 24.16
C GLN A 6 18.87 32.04 25.20
N PHE A 7 19.57 31.96 26.33
CA PHE A 7 19.29 30.96 27.37
C PHE A 7 17.84 31.05 27.87
N GLN A 8 17.31 32.26 28.02
CA GLN A 8 15.95 32.47 28.51
C GLN A 8 14.88 32.02 27.51
N GLN A 9 15.14 32.17 26.21
CA GLN A 9 14.24 31.71 25.13
C GLN A 9 14.32 30.20 24.93
N ALA A 10 15.53 29.62 25.02
CA ALA A 10 15.71 28.16 25.02
C ALA A 10 15.08 27.52 26.27
N ALA A 11 15.21 28.14 27.44
CA ALA A 11 14.58 27.68 28.68
C ALA A 11 13.04 27.79 28.61
N LEU A 12 12.50 28.87 28.05
CA LEU A 12 11.05 29.01 27.81
C LEU A 12 10.54 27.97 26.80
N ALA A 13 11.28 27.72 25.72
CA ALA A 13 10.95 26.66 24.78
C ALA A 13 10.92 25.29 25.50
N LEU A 14 11.92 24.98 26.32
CA LEU A 14 11.95 23.75 27.14
C LEU A 14 10.79 23.65 28.14
N THR A 15 10.26 24.76 28.68
CA THR A 15 9.06 24.72 29.54
C THR A 15 7.77 24.43 28.78
N THR A 16 7.77 24.61 27.46
CA THR A 16 6.64 24.26 26.58
C THR A 16 6.88 22.97 25.79
N THR A 17 8.13 22.49 25.76
CA THR A 17 8.50 21.23 25.10
C THR A 17 8.03 20.07 25.97
N GLN A 18 6.91 19.49 25.60
CA GLN A 18 6.46 18.22 26.15
C GLN A 18 7.30 17.11 25.50
N ILE A 19 8.05 16.36 26.32
CA ILE A 19 8.71 15.12 25.90
C ILE A 19 7.86 13.98 26.47
N ASP A 20 6.91 13.50 25.67
CA ASP A 20 6.14 12.31 26.00
C ASP A 20 6.94 11.08 25.62
N LEU A 21 7.48 10.40 26.62
CA LEU A 21 8.22 9.15 26.50
C LEU A 21 7.37 8.05 27.13
N ASP A 22 6.51 7.43 26.33
CA ASP A 22 5.68 6.31 26.75
C ASP A 22 6.45 4.99 26.52
N LEU A 23 7.27 4.61 27.50
CA LEU A 23 7.97 3.31 27.56
C LEU A 23 7.03 2.27 28.18
N VAL A 24 5.93 1.98 27.49
CA VAL A 24 4.87 1.10 27.99
C VAL A 24 4.90 -0.22 27.23
N SER A 25 5.51 -1.24 27.84
CA SER A 25 5.54 -2.63 27.34
C SER A 25 4.26 -3.42 27.69
N VAL A 26 3.14 -2.72 27.93
CA VAL A 26 1.89 -3.30 28.45
C VAL A 26 0.71 -3.19 27.47
N GLY A 27 0.90 -2.48 26.35
CA GLY A 27 -0.10 -2.44 25.28
C GLY A 27 -0.24 -3.80 24.60
N ALA A 28 -1.47 -4.22 24.32
CA ALA A 28 -1.77 -5.42 23.55
C ALA A 28 -2.39 -5.04 22.20
N THR A 29 -2.03 -5.77 21.15
CA THR A 29 -2.68 -5.65 19.84
C THR A 29 -3.31 -6.98 19.49
N THR A 30 -4.60 -6.98 19.21
CA THR A 30 -5.33 -8.15 18.73
C THR A 30 -5.66 -7.97 17.27
N THR A 31 -5.19 -8.90 16.44
CA THR A 31 -5.52 -8.93 15.01
C THR A 31 -6.39 -10.13 14.71
N ASN A 32 -7.59 -9.90 14.18
CA ASN A 32 -8.51 -10.94 13.74
C ASN A 32 -8.85 -10.72 12.27
N GLY A 33 -8.98 -11.80 11.52
CA GLY A 33 -9.22 -11.67 10.09
C GLY A 33 -9.72 -12.94 9.43
N LEU A 34 -10.05 -12.80 8.16
CA LEU A 34 -10.45 -13.86 7.27
C LEU A 34 -9.89 -13.58 5.88
N ASP A 35 -9.22 -14.58 5.33
CA ASP A 35 -8.78 -14.58 3.93
C ASP A 35 -9.44 -15.73 3.19
N ALA A 36 -9.95 -15.44 1.99
CA ALA A 36 -10.49 -16.43 1.08
C ALA A 36 -9.92 -16.19 -0.31
N VAL A 37 -9.37 -17.23 -0.94
CA VAL A 37 -8.82 -17.14 -2.29
C VAL A 37 -9.29 -18.34 -3.10
N ILE A 38 -9.71 -18.08 -4.33
CA ILE A 38 -10.10 -19.10 -5.31
C ILE A 38 -9.30 -18.84 -6.58
N SER A 39 -8.56 -19.85 -7.03
CA SER A 39 -7.78 -19.79 -8.26
C SER A 39 -8.22 -20.92 -9.19
N TRP A 40 -8.42 -20.62 -10.48
CA TRP A 40 -8.85 -21.62 -11.45
C TRP A 40 -8.32 -21.32 -12.86
N HIS A 41 -8.40 -22.33 -13.72
CA HIS A 41 -7.96 -22.27 -15.11
C HIS A 41 -9.15 -22.53 -16.03
N PRO A 42 -9.98 -21.52 -16.33
CA PRO A 42 -11.17 -21.72 -17.15
C PRO A 42 -10.81 -22.18 -18.58
N LEU A 43 -9.61 -21.86 -19.06
CA LEU A 43 -9.05 -22.28 -20.34
C LEU A 43 -7.56 -22.64 -20.15
N ASN A 44 -6.99 -23.43 -21.05
CA ASN A 44 -5.54 -23.70 -21.03
C ASN A 44 -4.68 -22.44 -21.23
N THR A 45 -5.27 -21.38 -21.78
CA THR A 45 -4.63 -20.09 -22.02
C THR A 45 -4.97 -19.03 -20.98
N LEU A 46 -5.82 -19.34 -19.98
CA LEU A 46 -6.30 -18.37 -19.01
C LEU A 46 -6.21 -18.94 -17.59
N SER A 47 -5.49 -18.24 -16.72
CA SER A 47 -5.46 -18.48 -15.27
C SER A 47 -6.10 -17.28 -14.57
N THR A 48 -6.99 -17.52 -13.64
CA THR A 48 -7.68 -16.46 -12.89
C THR A 48 -7.63 -16.73 -11.39
N GLU A 49 -7.60 -15.66 -10.61
CA GLU A 49 -7.62 -15.70 -9.15
C GLU A 49 -8.54 -14.60 -8.62
N LEU A 50 -9.38 -14.94 -7.66
CA LEU A 50 -10.22 -13.99 -6.92
C LEU A 50 -9.93 -14.19 -5.44
N GLY A 51 -9.63 -13.10 -4.74
CA GLY A 51 -9.37 -13.14 -3.31
C GLY A 51 -10.07 -12.02 -2.57
N TYR A 52 -10.49 -12.32 -1.35
CA TYR A 52 -11.03 -11.37 -0.40
C TYR A 52 -10.26 -11.51 0.92
N SER A 53 -9.92 -10.38 1.51
CA SER A 53 -9.28 -10.28 2.82
C SER A 53 -10.07 -9.32 3.70
N TYR A 54 -10.25 -9.69 4.95
CA TYR A 54 -10.72 -8.83 6.01
C TYR A 54 -9.74 -8.93 7.16
N THR A 55 -9.26 -7.79 7.64
CA THR A 55 -8.41 -7.72 8.83
C THR A 55 -8.95 -6.62 9.73
N ARG A 56 -9.06 -6.91 11.02
CA ARG A 56 -9.34 -5.95 12.07
C ARG A 56 -8.20 -5.99 13.08
N ILE A 57 -7.70 -4.81 13.42
CA ILE A 57 -6.63 -4.59 14.38
C ILE A 57 -7.25 -3.76 15.52
N ASP A 58 -7.25 -4.29 16.73
CA ASP A 58 -7.69 -3.60 17.93
C ASP A 58 -6.47 -3.38 18.85
N TYR A 59 -6.23 -2.14 19.26
CA TYR A 59 -5.16 -1.72 20.15
C TYR A 59 -5.72 -1.47 21.56
N ASP A 60 -5.34 -2.32 22.50
CA ASP A 60 -5.63 -2.15 23.92
C ASP A 60 -4.43 -1.45 24.59
N LEU A 61 -4.56 -0.14 24.76
CA LEU A 61 -3.53 0.71 25.38
C LEU A 61 -3.96 1.12 26.80
N PRO A 62 -3.02 1.19 27.76
CA PRO A 62 -3.33 1.69 29.09
C PRO A 62 -3.95 3.10 29.08
N VAL A 63 -4.76 3.39 30.11
CA VAL A 63 -5.42 4.69 30.25
C VAL A 63 -4.37 5.80 30.34
N GLY A 64 -4.50 6.80 29.46
CA GLY A 64 -3.59 7.96 29.40
C GLY A 64 -2.46 7.83 28.37
N THR A 65 -2.33 6.69 27.71
CA THR A 65 -1.39 6.48 26.60
C THR A 65 -1.95 7.06 25.31
N THR A 66 -1.21 7.95 24.65
CA THR A 66 -1.55 8.40 23.29
C THR A 66 -1.02 7.40 22.27
N PRO A 67 -1.85 6.83 21.38
CA PRO A 67 -1.38 5.93 20.32
C PRO A 67 -0.38 6.66 19.43
N SER A 68 0.88 6.24 19.47
CA SER A 68 1.98 6.88 18.73
C SER A 68 2.31 6.18 17.40
N ILE A 69 1.88 4.91 17.20
CA ILE A 69 2.26 4.10 16.02
C ILE A 69 1.08 3.25 15.47
N GLY A 70 -0.14 3.38 16.01
CA GLY A 70 -1.27 2.58 15.51
C GLY A 70 -2.59 2.86 16.22
N PHE A 71 -3.69 2.63 15.52
CA PHE A 71 -5.05 2.82 16.01
C PHE A 71 -5.95 1.70 15.52
N ASP A 72 -7.05 1.48 16.23
CA ASP A 72 -8.07 0.52 15.84
C ASP A 72 -8.44 0.73 14.38
N SER A 73 -8.31 -0.33 13.61
CA SER A 73 -8.51 -0.24 12.17
C SER A 73 -9.05 -1.52 11.58
N THR A 74 -9.73 -1.36 10.47
CA THR A 74 -10.30 -2.40 9.65
C THR A 74 -9.83 -2.20 8.22
N ASN A 75 -9.29 -3.26 7.62
CA ASN A 75 -8.98 -3.32 6.21
C ASN A 75 -9.83 -4.39 5.53
N ARG A 76 -10.41 -4.06 4.39
CA ARG A 76 -11.15 -4.97 3.51
C ARG A 76 -10.58 -4.83 2.11
N GLN A 77 -10.11 -5.94 1.56
CA GLN A 77 -9.55 -5.97 0.22
C GLN A 77 -10.23 -7.04 -0.61
N LEU A 78 -10.71 -6.66 -1.79
CA LEU A 78 -11.06 -7.58 -2.87
C LEU A 78 -10.01 -7.44 -3.96
N PHE A 79 -9.49 -8.55 -4.46
CA PHE A 79 -8.62 -8.53 -5.62
C PHE A 79 -8.99 -9.61 -6.62
N ALA A 80 -8.87 -9.30 -7.90
CA ALA A 80 -9.04 -10.23 -9.00
C ALA A 80 -7.81 -10.15 -9.92
N LYS A 81 -7.27 -11.30 -10.32
CA LYS A 81 -6.15 -11.40 -11.24
C LYS A 81 -6.55 -12.27 -12.43
N ALA A 82 -6.05 -11.90 -13.60
CA ALA A 82 -6.17 -12.70 -14.80
C ALA A 82 -4.83 -12.72 -15.54
N ASN A 83 -4.36 -13.92 -15.86
CA ASN A 83 -3.20 -14.16 -16.71
C ASN A 83 -3.66 -14.88 -17.97
N TYR A 84 -3.63 -14.18 -19.09
CA TYR A 84 -4.17 -14.64 -20.36
C TYR A 84 -3.08 -14.71 -21.44
N THR A 85 -2.95 -15.85 -22.10
CA THR A 85 -1.96 -16.09 -23.16
C THR A 85 -2.70 -16.40 -24.47
N PRO A 86 -3.29 -15.37 -25.13
CA PRO A 86 -4.16 -15.57 -26.31
C PRO A 86 -3.45 -16.27 -27.47
N LEU A 87 -2.14 -16.05 -27.59
CA LEU A 87 -1.27 -16.54 -28.65
C LEU A 87 0.07 -16.93 -27.99
N LYS A 88 0.83 -17.85 -28.59
CA LYS A 88 2.08 -18.38 -28.01
C LYS A 88 3.11 -17.33 -27.56
N ASN A 89 3.08 -16.15 -28.18
CA ASN A 89 4.05 -15.09 -27.96
C ASN A 89 3.46 -13.87 -27.21
N HIS A 90 2.18 -13.90 -26.88
CA HIS A 90 1.49 -12.79 -26.24
C HIS A 90 0.99 -13.22 -24.87
N ASN A 91 1.22 -12.38 -23.88
CA ASN A 91 0.72 -12.58 -22.54
C ASN A 91 0.11 -11.27 -22.04
N ILE A 92 -1.07 -11.35 -21.45
CA ILE A 92 -1.78 -10.23 -20.86
C ILE A 92 -2.00 -10.58 -19.39
N PHE A 93 -1.52 -9.74 -18.50
CA PHE A 93 -1.75 -9.85 -17.07
C PHE A 93 -2.55 -8.66 -16.59
N ALA A 94 -3.66 -8.91 -15.91
CA ALA A 94 -4.50 -7.89 -15.31
C ALA A 94 -4.66 -8.16 -13.81
N THR A 95 -4.66 -7.09 -13.01
CA THR A 95 -5.02 -7.15 -11.58
C THR A 95 -5.94 -5.98 -11.25
N LEU A 96 -7.14 -6.30 -10.78
CA LEU A 96 -8.06 -5.34 -10.18
C LEU A 96 -7.96 -5.49 -8.67
N ARG A 97 -7.84 -4.39 -7.93
CA ARG A 97 -7.91 -4.37 -6.47
C ARG A 97 -8.86 -3.27 -6.03
N VAL A 98 -9.73 -3.61 -5.10
CA VAL A 98 -10.61 -2.68 -4.39
C VAL A 98 -10.25 -2.79 -2.92
N GLU A 99 -9.85 -1.67 -2.33
CA GLU A 99 -9.50 -1.59 -0.92
C GLU A 99 -10.43 -0.60 -0.23
N ASN A 100 -10.97 -1.01 0.91
CA ASN A 100 -11.70 -0.17 1.83
C ASN A 100 -11.08 -0.39 3.19
N SER A 101 -10.28 0.59 3.61
CA SER A 101 -9.54 0.55 4.86
C SER A 101 -9.69 1.89 5.54
N ASP A 102 -9.79 1.88 6.87
CA ASP A 102 -9.59 3.07 7.70
C ASP A 102 -8.19 3.04 8.36
N ALA A 103 -7.44 1.94 8.19
CA ALA A 103 -6.07 1.83 8.67
C ALA A 103 -5.21 2.95 8.08
N TYR A 104 -4.49 3.67 8.93
CA TYR A 104 -3.61 4.77 8.53
C TYR A 104 -4.31 5.92 7.80
N ASN A 105 -5.64 6.06 7.96
CA ASN A 105 -6.45 7.12 7.35
C ASN A 105 -6.30 7.15 5.81
N THR A 106 -6.17 5.97 5.20
CA THR A 106 -6.06 5.81 3.76
C THR A 106 -7.42 5.99 3.09
N ASP A 107 -7.41 6.47 1.86
CA ASP A 107 -8.64 6.53 1.08
C ASP A 107 -9.04 5.12 0.62
N SER A 108 -10.34 4.85 0.56
CA SER A 108 -10.80 3.67 -0.17
C SER A 108 -10.50 3.87 -1.66
N TYR A 109 -9.78 2.93 -2.28
CA TYR A 109 -9.35 3.05 -3.67
C TYR A 109 -9.69 1.81 -4.49
N THR A 110 -9.80 2.01 -5.80
CA THR A 110 -9.85 0.94 -6.78
C THR A 110 -8.73 1.14 -7.79
N THR A 111 -7.92 0.12 -8.01
CA THR A 111 -6.78 0.15 -8.92
C THR A 111 -6.87 -0.98 -9.93
N LEU A 112 -6.54 -0.67 -11.19
CA LEU A 112 -6.33 -1.64 -12.25
C LEU A 112 -4.89 -1.56 -12.73
N ASP A 113 -4.20 -2.69 -12.65
CA ASP A 113 -2.96 -2.93 -13.34
C ASP A 113 -3.21 -3.79 -14.58
N LEU A 114 -2.64 -3.39 -15.71
CA LEU A 114 -2.69 -4.15 -16.96
C LEU A 114 -1.32 -4.16 -17.62
N THR A 115 -0.80 -5.36 -17.90
CA THR A 115 0.46 -5.54 -18.62
C THR A 115 0.24 -6.44 -19.82
N TRP A 116 0.67 -5.98 -20.99
CA TRP A 116 0.78 -6.80 -22.19
C TRP A 116 2.25 -7.03 -22.52
N ASN A 117 2.64 -8.30 -22.61
CA ASN A 117 3.95 -8.75 -23.02
C ASN A 117 3.86 -9.38 -24.42
N TYR A 118 4.81 -9.04 -25.29
CA TYR A 118 4.92 -9.62 -26.62
C TYR A 118 6.37 -10.04 -26.92
N GLN A 119 6.57 -11.33 -27.16
CA GLN A 119 7.82 -11.88 -27.67
C GLN A 119 7.81 -11.85 -29.21
N ILE A 120 8.45 -10.84 -29.78
CA ILE A 120 8.50 -10.65 -31.24
C ILE A 120 9.26 -11.82 -31.88
N ASN A 121 10.43 -12.15 -31.33
CA ASN A 121 11.28 -13.29 -31.72
C ASN A 121 12.26 -13.60 -30.57
N PRO A 122 13.09 -14.66 -30.61
CA PRO A 122 13.98 -15.01 -29.48
C PRO A 122 14.94 -13.90 -29.00
N LYS A 123 15.20 -12.87 -29.82
CA LYS A 123 16.10 -11.76 -29.49
C LYS A 123 15.38 -10.49 -29.02
N TRP A 124 14.10 -10.32 -29.38
CA TRP A 124 13.36 -9.09 -29.17
C TRP A 124 12.03 -9.34 -28.45
N SER A 125 11.78 -8.57 -27.39
CA SER A 125 10.48 -8.51 -26.73
C SER A 125 10.10 -7.09 -26.36
N THR A 126 8.80 -6.87 -26.17
CA THR A 126 8.26 -5.62 -25.69
C THR A 126 7.20 -5.85 -24.63
N ALA A 127 7.04 -4.87 -23.74
CA ALA A 127 5.98 -4.85 -22.77
C ALA A 127 5.35 -3.45 -22.70
N LEU A 128 4.04 -3.39 -22.59
CA LEU A 128 3.28 -2.19 -22.24
C LEU A 128 2.58 -2.46 -20.91
N SER A 129 2.84 -1.64 -19.90
CA SER A 129 2.22 -1.76 -18.58
C SER A 129 1.55 -0.45 -18.20
N GLY A 130 0.27 -0.53 -17.85
CA GLY A 130 -0.44 0.49 -17.10
C GLY A 130 -0.58 0.03 -15.66
N LYS A 131 -0.18 0.88 -14.73
CA LYS A 131 -0.29 0.69 -13.29
C LYS A 131 -1.24 1.72 -12.73
N ASN A 132 -2.08 1.30 -11.79
CA ASN A 132 -3.00 2.19 -11.08
C ASN A 132 -4.01 2.93 -11.94
N LEU A 133 -4.40 2.36 -13.08
CA LEU A 133 -5.18 3.03 -14.14
C LEU A 133 -6.53 3.61 -13.72
N PHE A 134 -7.08 3.21 -12.56
CA PHE A 134 -8.35 3.71 -12.03
C PHE A 134 -8.20 4.46 -10.70
N ALA A 135 -6.99 4.53 -10.17
CA ALA A 135 -6.74 5.07 -8.84
C ALA A 135 -6.57 6.59 -8.84
N GLY A 136 -6.48 7.27 -9.99
CA GLY A 136 -6.18 8.71 -9.99
C GLY A 136 -4.95 9.02 -9.12
N SER A 137 -5.07 10.03 -8.26
CA SER A 137 -4.12 10.26 -7.15
C SER A 137 -4.85 10.05 -5.82
N HIS A 138 -4.58 8.92 -5.16
CA HIS A 138 -5.12 8.58 -3.84
C HIS A 138 -4.00 8.45 -2.80
N ILE A 139 -4.31 8.77 -1.55
CA ILE A 139 -3.40 8.59 -0.43
C ILE A 139 -3.34 7.10 -0.07
N GLU A 140 -2.20 6.47 -0.31
CA GLU A 140 -1.88 5.08 0.05
C GLU A 140 -1.52 4.94 1.53
N TYR A 141 -1.05 6.04 2.13
CA TYR A 141 -0.69 6.09 3.54
C TYR A 141 -0.90 7.50 4.05
N GLY A 142 -1.92 7.72 4.89
CA GLY A 142 -2.37 9.06 5.32
C GLY A 142 -1.99 9.42 6.74
N ASN A 143 -0.99 8.77 7.33
CA ASN A 143 -0.66 8.98 8.73
C ASN A 143 0.08 10.30 8.97
N THR A 144 -0.67 11.38 9.16
CA THR A 144 -0.15 12.73 9.46
C THR A 144 -0.01 13.00 10.96
N ARG A 145 -0.31 12.02 11.83
CA ARG A 145 -0.22 12.16 13.29
C ARG A 145 1.18 11.88 13.83
N GLU A 146 2.10 11.46 12.97
CA GLU A 146 3.48 11.13 13.29
C GLU A 146 4.45 12.09 12.61
N THR A 147 5.38 12.66 13.38
CA THR A 147 6.33 13.69 12.92
C THR A 147 7.29 13.23 11.82
N TYR A 148 7.49 11.91 11.66
CA TYR A 148 8.46 11.33 10.72
C TYR A 148 7.81 10.57 9.57
N THR A 149 6.49 10.66 9.45
CA THR A 149 5.73 9.88 8.48
C THR A 149 5.29 10.78 7.33
N ILE A 150 5.70 10.42 6.12
CA ILE A 150 5.37 11.16 4.90
C ILE A 150 4.23 10.41 4.19
N PRO A 151 3.09 11.05 3.93
CA PRO A 151 2.04 10.44 3.15
C PRO A 151 2.53 10.05 1.75
N ASN A 152 2.19 8.84 1.31
CA ASN A 152 2.49 8.39 -0.05
C ASN A 152 1.23 8.30 -0.88
N TYR A 153 1.38 8.46 -2.19
CA TYR A 153 0.30 8.42 -3.16
C TYR A 153 0.49 7.26 -4.13
N ILE A 154 -0.63 6.66 -4.51
CA ILE A 154 -0.71 5.77 -5.66
C ILE A 154 -1.08 6.63 -6.85
N ASP A 155 -0.14 6.82 -7.78
CA ASP A 155 -0.37 7.51 -9.04
C ASP A 155 -0.47 6.54 -10.22
N GLU A 156 -1.28 6.95 -11.19
CA GLU A 156 -1.34 6.35 -12.52
C GLU A 156 0.01 6.38 -13.23
N CYS A 157 0.47 5.24 -13.73
CA CYS A 157 1.74 5.14 -14.45
C CYS A 157 1.61 4.26 -15.70
N ILE A 158 2.15 4.73 -16.82
CA ILE A 158 2.24 3.96 -18.06
C ILE A 158 3.71 3.80 -18.42
N THR A 159 4.14 2.56 -18.60
CA THR A 159 5.52 2.21 -18.97
C THR A 159 5.52 1.37 -20.24
N PHE A 160 6.44 1.69 -21.14
CA PHE A 160 6.73 0.91 -22.33
C PHE A 160 8.19 0.46 -22.31
N THR A 161 8.41 -0.83 -22.51
CA THR A 161 9.74 -1.45 -22.47
C THR A 161 10.01 -2.19 -23.76
N ILE A 162 11.23 -2.04 -24.28
CA ILE A 162 11.79 -2.87 -25.34
C ILE A 162 13.04 -3.55 -24.79
N LYS A 163 13.15 -4.86 -24.98
CA LYS A 163 14.33 -5.65 -24.63
C LYS A 163 14.91 -6.31 -25.86
N ALA A 164 16.22 -6.19 -26.00
CA ALA A 164 17.03 -6.90 -26.99
C ALA A 164 18.06 -7.79 -26.30
N THR A 165 18.34 -8.98 -26.83
CA THR A 165 19.42 -9.87 -26.36
C THR A 165 20.26 -10.29 -27.56
N PHE A 166 21.58 -10.10 -27.45
CA PHE A 166 22.55 -10.26 -28.53
C PHE A 166 23.48 -11.44 -28.27
#